data_AF-A0ABD1W5J2-F1
#
_entry.id   AF-A0ABD1W5J2-F1
#
_cell.length_a   1.000
_cell.length_b   1.000
_cell.length_c   1.000
_cell.angle_alpha   90.00
_cell.angle_beta   90.00
_cell.angle_gamma   90.00
#
_symmetry.space_group_name_H-M   'P 1'
#
loop_
_entity.id
_entity.type
_entity.pdbx_description
1 polymer ?
#
loop_
_entity_poly.entity_id
_entity_poly.type
_entity_poly.pdbx_seq_one_letter_code
_entity_poly.pdbx_strand_id
1 'polypeptide(L)'
;MTSTLQVNCFIERPSCSQKFDVHSRDSLPSSLSFKPIFRRLQQNPILANIPNFIKEASVRLLDTFVDLAFEFVDQPLLPSQGNFAPVEELGDAVCETSIEGRIPDDFPEGVYIRNGPNPLFGALKSTKSMFGKSSHTWIEGEGMLHALYFCKERDGSWITSYNNRYVQTDTFKLEKKRNKPAFLPAIEGDSQAVLSAFLLNMLRFGLVDKYLSNTNVFEYSSKFYSISENHIPQDIDIRTPETLGNWDINKAWRRPFTSHPKSVCFKAFTVVVVLACRSHGSIIPGPDFGLNKFEWYSKGFKHSVKEIDEKSQQRSFFSRAYEWRLNMCTGEVEERNLTGTEYSMDFPMMNEKFVGLENKFGYTQVVDSNASSISGLLLYN
;
A
#
# COMPACT_ATOMS: atom_id res chain seq x y z
N MET A 1 1.15 17.61 -11.84
CA MET A 1 1.15 18.91 -11.14
C MET A 1 1.03 18.68 -9.65
N THR A 2 2.11 18.92 -8.91
CA THR A 2 2.12 18.88 -7.43
C THR A 2 1.57 20.20 -6.90
N SER A 3 0.64 20.17 -5.94
CA SER A 3 0.10 21.38 -5.31
C SER A 3 0.70 21.59 -3.92
N THR A 4 1.05 22.85 -3.62
CA THR A 4 1.56 23.27 -2.32
C THR A 4 0.44 23.88 -1.50
N LEU A 5 0.29 23.44 -0.25
CA LEU A 5 -0.70 23.97 0.68
C LEU A 5 0.00 24.76 1.79
N GLN A 6 -0.42 26.01 1.98
CA GLN A 6 -0.01 26.82 3.11
C GLN A 6 -1.03 26.69 4.24
N VAL A 7 -0.59 26.20 5.39
CA VAL A 7 -1.41 25.98 6.58
C VAL A 7 -1.00 27.00 7.66
N ASN A 8 -1.97 27.75 8.19
CA ASN A 8 -1.76 28.62 9.34
C ASN A 8 -2.12 27.83 10.61
N CYS A 9 -1.10 27.39 11.34
CA CYS A 9 -1.24 26.86 12.69
C CYS A 9 -1.09 28.01 13.69
N PHE A 10 -2.04 28.11 14.64
CA PHE A 10 -1.91 28.91 15.85
C PHE A 10 -2.16 28.00 17.05
N ILE A 11 -1.42 28.21 18.14
CA ILE A 11 -1.58 27.51 19.41
C ILE A 11 -2.09 28.50 20.45
N GLU A 12 -3.25 28.23 21.02
CA GLU A 12 -3.60 28.68 22.36
C GLU A 12 -3.20 27.59 23.35
N ARG A 13 -2.54 27.95 24.46
CA ARG A 13 -2.24 27.03 25.55
C ARG A 13 -3.39 27.08 26.56
N PRO A 14 -4.17 26.00 26.76
CA PRO A 14 -5.01 25.90 27.94
C PRO A 14 -4.18 25.39 29.12
N SER A 15 -4.27 26.07 30.26
CA SER A 15 -3.81 25.54 31.53
C SER A 15 -4.84 24.55 32.06
N CYS A 16 -4.47 23.29 32.27
CA CYS A 16 -5.32 22.40 33.09
C CYS A 16 -4.46 21.51 33.99
N SER A 17 -4.74 21.62 35.30
CA SER A 17 -4.37 20.64 36.31
C SER A 17 -5.65 19.90 36.72
N GLN A 18 -5.67 18.57 36.65
CA GLN A 18 -6.07 17.69 37.76
C GLN A 18 -6.23 16.22 37.34
N LYS A 19 -6.32 15.41 38.39
CA LYS A 19 -6.16 13.96 38.55
C LYS A 19 -7.10 13.11 37.70
N PHE A 20 -6.58 11.99 37.21
CA PHE A 20 -7.34 10.93 36.54
C PHE A 20 -8.08 10.05 37.55
N ASP A 21 -9.40 10.01 37.46
CA ASP A 21 -10.21 8.90 37.96
C ASP A 21 -10.57 7.97 36.79
N VAL A 22 -10.36 6.67 37.00
CA VAL A 22 -10.49 5.63 35.97
C VAL A 22 -11.79 4.84 36.21
N HIS A 23 -12.84 5.14 35.45
CA HIS A 23 -13.99 4.27 35.16
C HIS A 23 -14.64 4.82 33.89
N SER A 24 -15.11 4.09 32.88
CA SER A 24 -15.49 2.69 32.69
C SER A 24 -15.28 2.30 31.21
N ARG A 25 -14.90 1.06 30.95
CA ARG A 25 -14.75 0.49 29.59
C ARG A 25 -16.07 -0.11 29.14
N ASP A 26 -16.69 0.49 28.13
CA ASP A 26 -17.67 -0.19 27.29
C ASP A 26 -17.05 -0.45 25.92
N SER A 27 -16.77 -1.73 25.67
CA SER A 27 -16.18 -2.24 24.43
C SER A 27 -17.26 -2.41 23.36
N LEU A 28 -17.15 -1.65 22.27
CA LEU A 28 -17.83 -1.90 21.01
C LEU A 28 -17.30 -3.19 20.34
N PRO A 29 -18.16 -4.02 19.74
CA PRO A 29 -17.72 -5.27 19.12
C PRO A 29 -17.10 -5.00 17.74
N SER A 30 -15.78 -5.11 17.65
CA SER A 30 -15.05 -5.12 16.39
C SER A 30 -15.25 -6.46 15.66
N SER A 31 -15.78 -6.36 14.44
CA SER A 31 -15.51 -7.20 13.25
C SER A 31 -15.07 -8.66 13.43
N LEU A 32 -15.82 -9.57 12.78
CA LEU A 32 -15.51 -10.97 12.43
C LEU A 32 -14.09 -11.45 12.79
N SER A 33 -13.91 -11.83 14.05
CA SER A 33 -12.66 -12.43 14.53
C SER A 33 -12.59 -13.90 14.13
N PHE A 34 -11.94 -14.21 13.02
CA PHE A 34 -11.52 -15.58 12.65
C PHE A 34 -10.26 -16.07 13.42
N LYS A 35 -9.69 -15.24 14.30
CA LYS A 35 -8.48 -15.57 15.08
C LYS A 35 -8.57 -16.85 15.95
N PRO A 36 -9.69 -17.23 16.60
CA PRO A 36 -9.70 -18.38 17.50
C PRO A 36 -9.74 -19.74 16.76
N ILE A 37 -10.32 -19.81 15.56
CA ILE A 37 -10.37 -21.05 14.76
C ILE A 37 -8.98 -21.38 14.18
N PHE A 38 -8.27 -20.35 13.70
CA PHE A 38 -6.96 -20.47 13.09
C PHE A 38 -5.88 -20.98 14.08
N ARG A 39 -5.91 -20.47 15.32
CA ARG A 39 -5.00 -20.93 16.39
C ARG A 39 -5.24 -22.40 16.75
N ARG A 40 -6.50 -22.86 16.70
CA ARG A 40 -6.88 -24.27 16.95
C ARG A 40 -6.41 -25.23 15.86
N LEU A 41 -6.43 -24.83 14.59
CA LEU A 41 -5.96 -25.67 13.48
C LEU A 41 -4.44 -25.85 13.46
N GLN A 42 -3.67 -24.79 13.76
CA GLN A 42 -2.21 -24.89 13.89
C GLN A 42 -1.75 -25.63 15.15
N GLN A 43 -2.56 -25.64 16.22
CA GLN A 43 -2.25 -26.30 17.49
C GLN A 43 -2.80 -27.72 17.60
N ASN A 44 -3.34 -28.30 16.52
CA ASN A 44 -3.89 -29.66 16.54
C ASN A 44 -2.74 -30.69 16.54
N PRO A 45 -2.50 -31.45 17.63
CA PRO A 45 -1.37 -32.36 17.78
C PRO A 45 -1.39 -33.54 16.79
N ILE A 46 -2.53 -33.77 16.11
CA ILE A 46 -2.68 -34.82 15.09
C ILE A 46 -1.96 -34.45 13.77
N LEU A 47 -1.91 -33.18 13.39
CA LEU A 47 -1.22 -32.70 12.18
C LEU A 47 0.30 -32.64 12.35
N ALA A 48 0.80 -32.58 13.60
CA ALA A 48 2.23 -32.51 13.90
C ALA A 48 2.95 -33.87 13.75
N ASN A 49 2.21 -34.99 13.77
CA ASN A 49 2.74 -36.36 13.73
C ASN A 49 2.62 -37.03 12.35
N ILE A 50 2.27 -36.29 11.30
CA ILE A 50 2.19 -36.81 9.94
C ILE A 50 3.61 -36.82 9.32
N PRO A 51 4.11 -37.96 8.82
CA PRO A 51 5.40 -38.02 8.12
C PRO A 51 5.50 -36.98 6.99
N ASN A 52 6.65 -36.30 6.88
CA ASN A 52 6.88 -35.24 5.89
C ASN A 52 6.54 -35.67 4.45
N PHE A 53 6.79 -36.94 4.08
CA PHE A 53 6.43 -37.47 2.77
C PHE A 53 4.92 -37.44 2.48
N ILE A 54 4.07 -37.71 3.48
CA ILE A 54 2.61 -37.66 3.32
C ILE A 54 2.17 -36.20 3.14
N LYS A 55 2.77 -35.27 3.87
CA LYS A 55 2.53 -33.84 3.71
C LYS A 55 2.92 -33.37 2.32
N GLU A 56 4.10 -33.75 1.82
CA GLU A 56 4.55 -33.41 0.47
C GLU A 56 3.63 -34.01 -0.61
N ALA A 57 3.23 -35.29 -0.47
CA ALA A 57 2.31 -35.92 -1.39
C ALA A 57 0.94 -35.21 -1.41
N SER A 58 0.43 -34.80 -0.24
CA SER A 58 -0.83 -34.05 -0.14
C SER A 58 -0.76 -32.67 -0.80
N VAL A 59 0.36 -31.95 -0.61
CA VAL A 59 0.58 -30.64 -1.25
C VAL A 59 0.68 -30.80 -2.77
N ARG A 60 1.38 -31.83 -3.26
CA ARG A 60 1.45 -32.12 -4.71
C ARG A 60 0.08 -32.44 -5.31
N LEU A 61 -0.73 -33.22 -4.61
CA LEU A 61 -2.10 -33.53 -5.03
C LEU A 61 -2.97 -32.27 -5.07
N LEU A 62 -2.85 -31.38 -4.08
CA LEU A 62 -3.53 -30.09 -4.08
C LEU A 62 -3.03 -29.15 -5.18
N ASP A 63 -1.73 -29.11 -5.45
CA ASP A 63 -1.17 -28.35 -6.57
C ASP A 63 -1.72 -28.87 -7.91
N THR A 64 -1.77 -30.18 -8.11
CA THR A 64 -2.36 -30.79 -9.32
C THR A 64 -3.87 -30.51 -9.42
N PHE A 65 -4.60 -30.58 -8.30
CA PHE A 65 -6.01 -30.21 -8.29
C PHE A 65 -6.20 -28.76 -8.71
N VAL A 66 -5.41 -27.83 -8.19
CA VAL A 66 -5.54 -26.41 -8.55
C VAL A 66 -5.18 -26.18 -10.01
N ASP A 67 -4.10 -26.79 -10.50
CA ASP A 67 -3.69 -26.69 -11.90
C ASP A 67 -4.77 -27.21 -12.89
N LEU A 68 -5.59 -28.17 -12.47
CA LEU A 68 -6.69 -28.72 -13.28
C LEU A 68 -8.01 -27.96 -13.11
N ALA A 69 -8.32 -27.50 -11.88
CA ALA A 69 -9.62 -26.96 -11.53
C ALA A 69 -9.71 -25.43 -11.67
N PHE A 70 -8.57 -24.73 -11.74
CA PHE A 70 -8.51 -23.27 -11.81
C PHE A 70 -7.77 -22.82 -13.06
N GLU A 71 -8.46 -22.03 -13.88
CA GLU A 71 -7.88 -21.37 -15.03
C GLU A 71 -7.39 -19.97 -14.63
N PHE A 72 -6.09 -19.71 -14.75
CA PHE A 72 -5.53 -18.35 -14.62
C PHE A 72 -5.75 -17.56 -15.91
N VAL A 73 -6.30 -16.36 -15.76
CA VAL A 73 -6.61 -15.45 -16.88
C VAL A 73 -6.05 -14.08 -16.59
N ASP A 74 -5.45 -13.46 -17.59
CA ASP A 74 -4.92 -12.10 -17.50
C ASP A 74 -6.07 -11.10 -17.42
N GLN A 75 -5.96 -10.15 -16.49
CA GLN A 75 -6.91 -9.05 -16.43
C GLN A 75 -6.61 -8.08 -17.59
N PRO A 76 -7.63 -7.73 -18.41
CA PRO A 76 -7.43 -6.81 -19.50
C PRO A 76 -7.16 -5.40 -18.95
N LEU A 77 -6.25 -4.68 -19.61
CA LEU A 77 -6.03 -3.25 -19.40
C LEU A 77 -6.69 -2.47 -20.53
N LEU A 78 -7.44 -1.43 -20.20
CA LEU A 78 -7.94 -0.47 -21.18
C LEU A 78 -6.77 0.39 -21.70
N PRO A 79 -6.85 0.96 -22.91
CA PRO A 79 -5.81 1.87 -23.42
C PRO A 79 -5.51 3.05 -22.46
N SER A 80 -6.53 3.55 -21.76
CA SER A 80 -6.40 4.59 -20.73
C SER A 80 -5.72 4.13 -19.44
N GLN A 81 -5.45 2.83 -19.29
CA GLN A 81 -4.80 2.22 -18.14
C GLN A 81 -3.38 1.75 -18.46
N GLY A 82 -2.80 2.17 -19.61
CA GLY A 82 -1.48 1.71 -20.05
C GLY A 82 -0.35 1.90 -19.02
N ASN A 83 -0.41 2.97 -18.23
CA ASN A 83 0.58 3.25 -17.19
C ASN A 83 0.50 2.31 -15.96
N PHE A 84 -0.50 1.43 -15.90
CA PHE A 84 -0.61 0.35 -14.90
C PHE A 84 -0.08 -0.99 -15.39
N ALA A 85 0.35 -1.07 -16.66
CA ALA A 85 1.01 -2.27 -17.17
C ALA A 85 2.36 -2.46 -16.45
N PRO A 86 2.77 -3.71 -16.17
CA PRO A 86 4.07 -3.96 -15.58
C PRO A 86 5.19 -3.56 -16.53
N VAL A 87 6.31 -3.16 -15.95
CA VAL A 87 7.56 -2.91 -16.68
C VAL A 87 8.57 -4.02 -16.44
N GLU A 88 9.50 -4.17 -17.37
CA GLU A 88 10.58 -5.14 -17.27
C GLU A 88 11.66 -4.66 -16.30
N GLU A 89 12.36 -5.61 -15.67
CA GLU A 89 13.53 -5.32 -14.86
C GLU A 89 14.73 -5.03 -15.75
N LEU A 90 15.44 -3.94 -15.48
CA LEU A 90 16.66 -3.59 -16.20
C LEU A 90 17.81 -4.53 -15.84
N GLY A 91 18.73 -4.75 -16.78
CA GLY A 91 19.96 -5.49 -16.54
C GLY A 91 20.93 -4.70 -15.67
N ASP A 92 21.56 -3.69 -16.24
CA ASP A 92 22.45 -2.76 -15.53
C ASP A 92 21.79 -1.39 -15.36
N ALA A 93 22.31 -0.60 -14.42
CA ALA A 93 21.87 0.78 -14.25
C ALA A 93 22.14 1.59 -15.54
N VAL A 94 21.17 2.41 -15.93
CA VAL A 94 21.23 3.24 -17.14
C VAL A 94 21.61 4.65 -16.74
N CYS A 95 22.66 5.20 -17.35
CA CYS A 95 23.01 6.61 -17.17
C CYS A 95 21.98 7.49 -17.89
N GLU A 96 21.39 8.45 -17.19
CA GLU A 96 20.43 9.38 -17.76
C GLU A 96 21.18 10.57 -18.35
N THR A 97 21.04 10.75 -19.66
CA THR A 97 21.73 11.81 -20.43
C THR A 97 20.81 12.93 -20.86
N SER A 98 19.49 12.70 -20.84
CA SER A 98 18.47 13.62 -21.33
C SER A 98 17.86 14.44 -20.20
N ILE A 99 18.67 15.34 -19.63
CA ILE A 99 18.21 16.28 -18.60
C ILE A 99 17.71 17.56 -19.27
N GLU A 100 16.42 17.84 -19.17
CA GLU A 100 15.85 19.14 -19.55
C GLU A 100 15.96 20.13 -18.38
N GLY A 101 16.58 21.28 -18.62
CA GLY A 101 16.84 22.29 -17.59
C GLY A 101 18.18 22.09 -16.87
N ARG A 102 18.27 22.50 -15.60
CA ARG A 102 19.49 22.42 -14.79
C ARG A 102 19.17 21.95 -13.37
N ILE A 103 19.87 20.91 -12.90
CA ILE A 103 19.83 20.48 -11.50
C ILE A 103 20.57 21.55 -10.67
N PRO A 104 19.97 22.11 -9.60
CA PRO A 104 20.61 23.13 -8.76
C PRO A 104 21.96 22.67 -8.21
N ASP A 105 22.92 23.58 -8.12
CA ASP A 105 24.28 23.26 -7.63
C ASP A 105 24.28 22.83 -6.16
N ASP A 106 23.29 23.30 -5.39
CA ASP A 106 23.08 22.98 -3.97
C ASP A 106 22.14 21.79 -3.74
N PHE A 107 21.64 21.14 -4.80
CA PHE A 107 20.87 19.92 -4.66
C PHE A 107 21.73 18.83 -3.98
N PRO A 108 21.18 18.03 -3.06
CA PRO A 108 21.95 17.02 -2.36
C PRO A 108 22.24 15.81 -3.24
N GLU A 109 23.44 15.24 -3.10
CA GLU A 109 23.72 13.89 -3.61
C GLU A 109 22.89 12.87 -2.83
N GLY A 110 22.44 11.82 -3.50
CA GLY A 110 21.61 10.80 -2.86
C GLY A 110 20.81 9.97 -3.86
N VAL A 111 19.81 9.27 -3.33
CA VAL A 111 18.95 8.36 -4.09
C VAL A 111 17.51 8.74 -3.86
N TYR A 112 16.78 8.99 -4.94
CA TYR A 112 15.32 9.01 -4.92
C TYR A 112 14.82 7.62 -5.27
N ILE A 113 14.13 6.97 -4.32
CA ILE A 113 13.60 5.61 -4.50
C ILE A 113 12.10 5.59 -4.32
N ARG A 114 11.41 4.89 -5.22
CA ARG A 114 9.97 4.65 -5.15
C ARG A 114 9.70 3.16 -5.25
N ASN A 115 8.69 2.70 -4.50
CA ASN A 115 8.17 1.34 -4.58
C ASN A 115 6.75 1.36 -5.17
N GLY A 116 6.35 0.24 -5.76
CA GLY A 116 5.01 0.07 -6.32
C GLY A 116 4.74 -1.37 -6.77
N PRO A 117 3.47 -1.71 -7.02
CA PRO A 117 3.09 -3.00 -7.56
C PRO A 117 3.53 -3.14 -9.02
N ASN A 118 4.14 -4.27 -9.35
CA ASN A 118 4.52 -4.66 -10.70
C ASN A 118 4.27 -6.17 -10.88
N PRO A 119 3.14 -6.61 -11.47
CA PRO A 119 2.81 -8.02 -11.60
C PRO A 119 3.88 -8.81 -12.39
N LEU A 120 4.48 -9.83 -11.76
CA LEU A 120 5.61 -10.60 -12.32
C LEU A 120 5.28 -11.29 -13.65
N PHE A 121 4.03 -11.73 -13.83
CA PHE A 121 3.61 -12.50 -15.00
C PHE A 121 2.88 -11.66 -16.04
N GLY A 122 3.30 -10.41 -16.25
CA GLY A 122 2.83 -9.55 -17.37
C GLY A 122 1.45 -8.91 -17.19
N ALA A 123 0.65 -9.35 -16.23
CA ALA A 123 -0.62 -8.73 -15.86
C ALA A 123 -1.07 -9.18 -14.46
N LEU A 124 -1.98 -8.41 -13.87
CA LEU A 124 -2.80 -8.90 -12.76
C LEU A 124 -3.59 -10.12 -13.20
N LYS A 125 -3.79 -11.08 -12.29
CA LYS A 125 -4.44 -12.35 -12.61
C LYS A 125 -5.85 -12.41 -12.05
N SER A 126 -6.70 -13.15 -12.75
CA SER A 126 -7.96 -13.69 -12.26
C SER A 126 -7.92 -15.19 -12.35
N THR A 127 -8.71 -15.87 -11.55
CA THR A 127 -8.93 -17.32 -11.68
C THR A 127 -10.40 -17.63 -11.85
N LYS A 128 -10.70 -18.59 -12.73
CA LYS A 128 -12.05 -19.13 -12.94
C LYS A 128 -12.05 -20.61 -12.56
N SER A 129 -13.10 -21.04 -11.86
CA SER A 129 -13.29 -22.43 -11.46
C SER A 129 -14.77 -22.75 -11.29
N MET A 130 -15.08 -23.99 -10.89
CA MET A 130 -16.43 -24.37 -10.45
C MET A 130 -16.93 -23.59 -9.23
N PHE A 131 -16.04 -22.93 -8.47
CA PHE A 131 -16.38 -22.10 -7.31
C PHE A 131 -16.68 -20.64 -7.68
N GLY A 132 -16.58 -20.28 -8.96
CA GLY A 132 -16.74 -18.91 -9.47
C GLY A 132 -15.41 -18.27 -9.89
N LYS A 133 -15.41 -16.94 -9.96
CA LYS A 133 -14.27 -16.11 -10.34
C LYS A 133 -13.69 -15.35 -9.14
N SER A 134 -12.37 -15.34 -9.01
CA SER A 134 -11.64 -14.44 -8.13
C SER A 134 -10.56 -13.66 -8.89
N SER A 135 -10.18 -12.49 -8.39
CA SER A 135 -9.31 -11.54 -9.09
C SER A 135 -8.38 -10.81 -8.12
N HIS A 136 -7.17 -10.50 -8.58
CA HIS A 136 -6.31 -9.53 -7.90
C HIS A 136 -6.92 -8.13 -8.05
N THR A 137 -6.68 -7.26 -7.09
CA THR A 137 -6.96 -5.84 -7.18
C THR A 137 -5.74 -5.04 -7.67
N TRP A 138 -5.93 -3.75 -7.95
CA TRP A 138 -4.92 -2.90 -8.59
C TRP A 138 -3.73 -2.54 -7.68
N ILE A 139 -3.89 -2.69 -6.36
CA ILE A 139 -2.80 -2.52 -5.38
C ILE A 139 -1.96 -3.78 -5.19
N GLU A 140 -2.39 -4.91 -5.78
CA GLU A 140 -1.62 -6.15 -5.76
C GLU A 140 -0.60 -6.19 -6.90
N GLY A 141 0.38 -7.09 -6.78
CA GLY A 141 1.54 -7.15 -7.65
C GLY A 141 2.82 -7.06 -6.85
N GLU A 142 3.87 -7.69 -7.33
CA GLU A 142 5.15 -7.76 -6.63
C GLU A 142 5.81 -6.39 -6.55
N GLY A 143 6.49 -6.12 -5.45
CA GLY A 143 7.18 -4.85 -5.26
C GLY A 143 8.30 -4.69 -6.27
N MET A 144 8.27 -3.57 -6.99
CA MET A 144 9.38 -3.13 -7.82
C MET A 144 9.89 -1.78 -7.31
N LEU A 145 11.19 -1.75 -7.04
CA LEU A 145 11.90 -0.54 -6.67
C LEU A 145 12.36 0.17 -7.93
N HIS A 146 12.17 1.48 -7.96
CA HIS A 146 12.67 2.39 -8.97
C HIS A 146 13.59 3.39 -8.27
N ALA A 147 14.88 3.38 -8.61
CA ALA A 147 15.89 4.20 -7.97
C ALA A 147 16.54 5.15 -8.99
N LEU A 148 16.56 6.44 -8.67
CA LEU A 148 17.27 7.48 -9.41
C LEU A 148 18.41 8.02 -8.52
N TYR A 149 19.63 7.87 -9.00
CA TYR A 149 20.85 8.27 -8.31
C TYR A 149 21.28 9.65 -8.76
N PHE A 150 21.68 10.48 -7.80
CA PHE A 150 22.26 11.79 -8.02
C PHE A 150 23.65 11.83 -7.38
N CYS A 151 24.68 11.90 -8.22
CA CYS A 151 26.08 11.97 -7.80
C CYS A 151 26.77 13.14 -8.49
N LYS A 152 27.80 13.70 -7.86
CA LYS A 152 28.65 14.72 -8.47
C LYS A 152 29.97 14.12 -8.96
N GLU A 153 30.41 14.56 -10.13
CA GLU A 153 31.79 14.37 -10.57
C GLU A 153 32.75 15.27 -9.78
N ARG A 154 34.06 15.05 -9.98
CA ARG A 154 35.12 15.85 -9.35
C ARG A 154 35.08 17.32 -9.75
N ASP A 155 34.52 17.62 -10.93
CA ASP A 155 34.35 18.98 -11.44
C ASP A 155 33.04 19.64 -10.97
N GLY A 156 32.21 18.93 -10.20
CA GLY A 156 30.93 19.39 -9.68
C GLY A 156 29.74 19.18 -10.62
N SER A 157 29.94 18.60 -11.80
CA SER A 157 28.85 18.24 -12.72
C SER A 157 28.02 17.06 -12.19
N TRP A 158 26.74 17.01 -12.54
CA TRP A 158 25.82 15.99 -12.08
C TRP A 158 25.87 14.75 -12.97
N ILE A 159 26.00 13.57 -12.36
CA ILE A 159 25.72 12.27 -12.96
C ILE A 159 24.40 11.77 -12.39
N THR A 160 23.47 11.46 -13.29
CA THR A 160 22.21 10.80 -12.96
C THR A 160 22.17 9.41 -13.54
N SER A 161 21.74 8.42 -12.77
CA SER A 161 21.50 7.08 -13.29
C SER A 161 20.22 6.48 -12.72
N TYR A 162 19.60 5.58 -13.45
CA TYR A 162 18.35 4.93 -13.10
C TYR A 162 18.52 3.42 -13.08
N ASN A 163 17.87 2.77 -12.12
CA ASN A 163 17.75 1.32 -12.07
C ASN A 163 16.39 0.91 -11.49
N ASN A 164 15.91 -0.27 -11.88
CA ASN A 164 14.75 -0.90 -11.25
C ASN A 164 15.01 -2.37 -10.92
N ARG A 165 14.46 -2.83 -9.79
CA ARG A 165 14.61 -4.22 -9.31
C ARG A 165 13.34 -4.70 -8.64
N TYR A 166 12.99 -5.96 -8.88
CA TYR A 166 11.99 -6.64 -8.07
C TYR A 166 12.52 -6.91 -6.67
N VAL A 167 11.66 -6.70 -5.69
CA VAL A 167 11.91 -7.13 -4.31
C VAL A 167 11.79 -8.65 -4.24
N GLN A 168 12.88 -9.30 -3.86
CA GLN A 168 13.01 -10.76 -3.87
C GLN A 168 12.37 -11.40 -2.63
N THR A 169 11.06 -11.29 -2.50
CA THR A 169 10.30 -11.94 -1.42
C THR A 169 10.30 -13.47 -1.57
N ASP A 170 9.98 -14.20 -0.51
CA ASP A 170 9.95 -15.68 -0.56
C ASP A 170 8.89 -16.19 -1.55
N THR A 171 7.74 -15.52 -1.65
CA THR A 171 6.69 -15.85 -2.62
C THR A 171 7.06 -15.46 -4.05
N PHE A 172 7.78 -14.34 -4.24
CA PHE A 172 8.35 -13.99 -5.55
C PHE A 172 9.31 -15.07 -6.04
N LYS A 173 10.28 -15.47 -5.20
CA LYS A 173 11.25 -16.52 -5.51
C LYS A 173 10.57 -17.85 -5.84
N LEU A 174 9.53 -18.19 -5.08
CA LEU A 174 8.73 -19.39 -5.29
C LEU A 174 8.07 -19.41 -6.68
N GLU A 175 7.35 -18.35 -7.04
CA GLU A 175 6.64 -18.29 -8.32
C GLU A 175 7.61 -18.13 -9.50
N LYS A 176 8.68 -17.35 -9.36
CA LYS A 176 9.76 -17.25 -10.36
C LYS A 176 10.39 -18.61 -10.63
N LYS A 177 10.63 -19.43 -9.59
CA LYS A 177 11.13 -20.81 -9.75
C LYS A 177 10.12 -21.72 -10.45
N ARG A 178 8.82 -21.55 -10.19
CA ARG A 178 7.75 -22.32 -10.86
C ARG A 178 7.52 -21.88 -12.31
N ASN A 179 7.97 -20.67 -12.67
CA ASN A 179 7.73 -20.03 -13.97
C ASN A 179 6.24 -19.93 -14.34
N LYS A 180 5.37 -19.79 -13.33
CA LYS A 180 3.93 -19.57 -13.48
C LYS A 180 3.32 -19.00 -12.19
N PRO A 181 2.17 -18.32 -12.28
CA PRO A 181 1.36 -17.99 -11.09
C PRO A 181 1.02 -19.26 -10.30
N ALA A 182 1.05 -19.16 -8.97
CA ALA A 182 0.78 -20.27 -8.06
C ALA A 182 -0.29 -19.92 -7.01
N PHE A 183 -0.29 -18.67 -6.51
CA PHE A 183 -1.29 -18.19 -5.58
C PHE A 183 -2.60 -17.86 -6.32
N LEU A 184 -3.71 -18.41 -5.83
CA LEU A 184 -5.03 -18.05 -6.33
C LEU A 184 -5.37 -16.64 -5.79
N PRO A 185 -5.88 -15.72 -6.61
CA PRO A 185 -6.37 -14.44 -6.14
C PRO A 185 -7.44 -14.60 -5.06
N ALA A 186 -7.28 -13.89 -3.95
CA ALA A 186 -8.11 -14.06 -2.76
C ALA A 186 -8.69 -12.74 -2.22
N ILE A 187 -8.66 -11.65 -2.99
CA ILE A 187 -9.15 -10.34 -2.53
C ILE A 187 -10.52 -10.01 -3.12
N GLU A 188 -10.65 -10.00 -4.45
CA GLU A 188 -11.89 -9.63 -5.14
C GLU A 188 -12.53 -10.87 -5.81
N GLY A 189 -13.86 -10.92 -5.89
CA GLY A 189 -14.59 -11.94 -6.66
C GLY A 189 -15.80 -12.54 -5.98
N ASP A 190 -16.29 -13.64 -6.55
CA ASP A 190 -17.40 -14.42 -5.99
C ASP A 190 -16.99 -14.96 -4.62
N SER A 191 -17.86 -14.83 -3.61
CA SER A 191 -17.51 -15.18 -2.23
C SER A 191 -17.03 -16.63 -2.08
N GLN A 192 -17.61 -17.56 -2.84
CA GLN A 192 -17.20 -18.97 -2.84
C GLN A 192 -15.82 -19.18 -3.47
N ALA A 193 -15.50 -18.46 -4.55
CA ALA A 193 -14.20 -18.51 -5.20
C ALA A 193 -13.11 -17.93 -4.28
N VAL A 194 -13.39 -16.78 -3.66
CA VAL A 194 -12.48 -16.13 -2.70
C VAL A 194 -12.21 -17.04 -1.50
N LEU A 195 -13.26 -17.56 -0.84
CA LEU A 195 -13.09 -18.48 0.30
C LEU A 195 -12.32 -19.75 -0.08
N SER A 196 -12.57 -20.30 -1.27
CA SER A 196 -11.84 -21.45 -1.80
C SER A 196 -10.37 -21.11 -2.04
N ALA A 197 -10.06 -19.94 -2.61
CA ALA A 197 -8.71 -19.47 -2.83
C ALA A 197 -7.95 -19.29 -1.51
N PHE A 198 -8.56 -18.65 -0.51
CA PHE A 198 -8.04 -18.55 0.85
C PHE A 198 -7.64 -19.92 1.42
N LEU A 199 -8.57 -20.89 1.38
CA LEU A 199 -8.35 -22.23 1.92
C LEU A 199 -7.24 -22.97 1.16
N LEU A 200 -7.29 -22.96 -0.17
CA LEU A 200 -6.35 -23.70 -1.00
C LEU A 200 -4.94 -23.10 -0.97
N ASN A 201 -4.80 -21.78 -0.91
CA ASN A 201 -3.51 -21.13 -0.69
C ASN A 201 -2.94 -21.52 0.68
N MET A 202 -3.77 -21.46 1.73
CA MET A 202 -3.38 -21.86 3.09
C MET A 202 -2.94 -23.32 3.17
N LEU A 203 -3.65 -24.25 2.52
CA LEU A 203 -3.30 -25.67 2.52
C LEU A 203 -2.03 -25.97 1.73
N ARG A 204 -1.77 -25.24 0.63
CA ARG A 204 -0.61 -25.48 -0.25
C ARG A 204 0.67 -24.78 0.23
N PHE A 205 0.55 -23.55 0.71
CA PHE A 205 1.69 -22.70 1.02
C PHE A 205 1.79 -22.33 2.51
N GLY A 206 0.76 -22.61 3.31
CA GLY A 206 0.65 -22.11 4.68
C GLY A 206 0.37 -20.61 4.75
N LEU A 207 0.04 -19.99 3.62
CA LEU A 207 -0.16 -18.56 3.44
C LEU A 207 -1.46 -18.32 2.68
N VAL A 208 -2.19 -17.28 3.06
CA VAL A 208 -3.39 -16.85 2.34
C VAL A 208 -3.02 -16.19 1.02
N ASP A 209 -2.03 -15.32 1.07
CA ASP A 209 -1.69 -14.40 0.00
C ASP A 209 -0.17 -14.22 -0.08
N LYS A 210 0.28 -13.62 -1.18
CA LYS A 210 1.68 -13.36 -1.49
C LYS A 210 2.28 -12.28 -0.60
N TYR A 211 3.58 -12.39 -0.36
CA TYR A 211 4.36 -11.30 0.20
C TYR A 211 4.74 -10.34 -0.93
N LEU A 212 4.07 -9.19 -0.97
CA LEU A 212 4.17 -8.25 -2.08
C LEU A 212 5.36 -7.30 -1.93
N SER A 213 5.55 -6.72 -0.74
CA SER A 213 6.58 -5.70 -0.46
C SER A 213 6.56 -4.52 -1.45
N ASN A 214 5.37 -4.02 -1.77
CA ASN A 214 5.16 -3.08 -2.88
C ASN A 214 4.69 -1.69 -2.44
N THR A 215 4.59 -1.41 -1.14
CA THR A 215 3.83 -0.26 -0.63
C THR A 215 4.71 0.94 -0.31
N ASN A 216 5.86 0.75 0.34
CA ASN A 216 6.74 1.85 0.72
C ASN A 216 8.22 1.40 0.85
N VAL A 217 9.12 2.38 0.99
CA VAL A 217 10.51 2.22 1.44
C VAL A 217 10.74 3.10 2.66
N PHE A 218 11.49 2.62 3.66
CA PHE A 218 11.88 3.44 4.80
C PHE A 218 13.31 3.15 5.26
N GLU A 219 13.93 4.13 5.93
CA GLU A 219 15.23 3.98 6.56
C GLU A 219 15.09 3.67 8.05
N TYR A 220 15.87 2.72 8.54
CA TYR A 220 16.06 2.48 9.96
C TYR A 220 17.49 2.04 10.25
N SER A 221 18.18 2.73 11.15
CA SER A 221 19.56 2.42 11.55
C SER A 221 20.52 2.34 10.35
N SER A 222 20.43 3.31 9.42
CA SER A 222 21.25 3.37 8.19
C SER A 222 21.11 2.18 7.25
N LYS A 223 20.00 1.44 7.40
CA LYS A 223 19.55 0.41 6.45
C LYS A 223 18.22 0.82 5.85
N PHE A 224 17.96 0.34 4.65
CA PHE A 224 16.76 0.66 3.89
C PHE A 224 15.93 -0.59 3.74
N TYR A 225 14.61 -0.42 3.80
CA TYR A 225 13.69 -1.54 3.78
C TYR A 225 12.50 -1.27 2.89
N SER A 226 12.17 -2.25 2.06
CA SER A 226 10.90 -2.31 1.35
C SER A 226 9.84 -2.98 2.21
N ILE A 227 8.59 -2.54 2.15
CA ILE A 227 7.51 -3.04 3.01
C ILE A 227 6.15 -3.07 2.32
N SER A 228 5.32 -4.03 2.73
CA SER A 228 3.86 -4.04 2.53
C SER A 228 3.15 -4.43 3.83
N GLU A 229 1.88 -4.04 3.97
CA GLU A 229 1.07 -4.22 5.19
C GLU A 229 0.95 -5.69 5.68
N ASN A 230 1.14 -6.67 4.79
CA ASN A 230 0.88 -8.08 5.06
C ASN A 230 2.12 -8.92 5.44
N HIS A 231 3.33 -8.35 5.44
CA HIS A 231 4.55 -9.10 5.74
C HIS A 231 5.61 -8.29 6.49
N ILE A 232 6.68 -8.96 6.96
CA ILE A 232 7.85 -8.26 7.49
C ILE A 232 8.61 -7.57 6.35
N PRO A 233 9.29 -6.44 6.61
CA PRO A 233 10.05 -5.73 5.59
C PRO A 233 11.20 -6.55 4.99
N GLN A 234 11.65 -6.16 3.80
CA GLN A 234 12.82 -6.70 3.12
C GLN A 234 13.96 -5.69 3.18
N ASP A 235 15.13 -6.10 3.68
CA ASP A 235 16.37 -5.32 3.67
C ASP A 235 16.84 -5.16 2.22
N ILE A 236 17.16 -3.93 1.82
CA ILE A 236 17.53 -3.57 0.44
C ILE A 236 18.84 -2.79 0.43
N ASP A 237 19.70 -3.08 -0.55
CA ASP A 237 20.86 -2.25 -0.83
C ASP A 237 20.42 -1.02 -1.63
N ILE A 238 20.51 0.15 -1.02
CA ILE A 238 20.10 1.41 -1.65
C ILE A 238 20.94 1.77 -2.90
N ARG A 239 22.11 1.15 -3.10
CA ARG A 239 22.99 1.41 -4.24
C ARG A 239 22.67 0.56 -5.48
N THR A 240 22.05 -0.61 -5.28
CA THR A 240 21.83 -1.63 -6.34
C THR A 240 20.38 -2.11 -6.44
N PRO A 241 19.45 -1.44 -5.75
CA PRO A 241 18.19 -1.94 -5.17
C PRO A 241 18.05 -3.45 -4.99
N GLU A 242 19.14 -4.17 -4.68
CA GLU A 242 19.07 -5.61 -4.48
C GLU A 242 18.48 -5.95 -3.11
N THR A 243 17.71 -7.02 -3.06
CA THR A 243 17.15 -7.51 -1.79
C THR A 243 18.18 -8.35 -1.04
N LEU A 244 18.57 -7.89 0.14
CA LEU A 244 19.58 -8.52 0.99
C LEU A 244 18.99 -9.62 1.88
N GLY A 245 17.72 -9.49 2.26
CA GLY A 245 17.04 -10.48 3.09
C GLY A 245 15.76 -9.97 3.74
N ASN A 246 15.21 -10.77 4.64
CA ASN A 246 14.07 -10.35 5.46
C ASN A 246 14.57 -9.58 6.70
N TRP A 247 13.77 -8.62 7.13
CA TRP A 247 13.96 -7.88 8.38
C TRP A 247 14.14 -8.83 9.56
N ASP A 248 15.25 -8.67 10.27
CA ASP A 248 15.53 -9.36 11.54
C ASP A 248 16.18 -8.39 12.53
N ILE A 249 15.38 -7.49 13.13
CA ILE A 249 15.87 -6.70 14.27
C ILE A 249 15.98 -7.59 15.49
N ASN A 250 17.20 -8.07 15.75
CA ASN A 250 17.57 -8.81 16.97
C ASN A 250 16.57 -9.91 17.34
N LYS A 251 15.84 -10.47 16.36
CA LYS A 251 14.71 -11.39 16.55
C LYS A 251 13.57 -10.87 17.45
N ALA A 252 13.63 -9.61 17.89
CA ALA A 252 12.67 -9.00 18.80
C ALA A 252 11.33 -8.70 18.11
N TRP A 253 11.36 -8.44 16.80
CA TRP A 253 10.18 -8.14 16.00
C TRP A 253 10.03 -9.11 14.83
N ARG A 254 8.92 -9.85 14.81
CA ARG A 254 8.63 -10.90 13.82
C ARG A 254 7.21 -10.84 13.28
N ARG A 255 6.62 -9.64 13.26
CA ARG A 255 5.22 -9.43 12.86
C ARG A 255 5.15 -8.32 11.81
N PRO A 256 4.18 -8.37 10.89
CA PRO A 256 3.86 -7.24 10.03
C PRO A 256 3.53 -6.00 10.85
N PHE A 257 3.78 -4.84 10.28
CA PHE A 257 3.36 -3.53 10.79
C PHE A 257 3.08 -2.61 9.61
N THR A 258 2.51 -1.44 9.89
CA THR A 258 2.12 -0.51 8.83
C THR A 258 3.28 -0.14 7.90
N SER A 259 2.98 -0.01 6.62
CA SER A 259 3.94 0.48 5.61
C SER A 259 4.27 1.97 5.75
N HIS A 260 3.66 2.68 6.69
CA HIS A 260 3.85 4.12 6.90
C HIS A 260 4.45 4.44 8.29
N PRO A 261 5.62 3.88 8.64
CA PRO A 261 6.29 4.25 9.89
C PRO A 261 6.64 5.76 9.88
N LYS A 262 6.66 6.35 11.07
CA LYS A 262 7.03 7.76 11.26
C LYS A 262 8.23 7.85 12.19
N SER A 263 9.27 8.56 11.75
CA SER A 263 10.36 8.97 12.62
C SER A 263 9.96 10.26 13.33
N VAL A 264 9.97 10.26 14.66
CA VAL A 264 9.57 11.42 15.47
C VAL A 264 10.67 11.74 16.46
N CYS A 265 11.05 13.01 16.53
CA CYS A 265 11.92 13.52 17.60
C CYS A 265 11.03 14.09 18.71
N PHE A 266 11.08 13.50 19.91
CA PHE A 266 10.09 13.70 20.97
C PHE A 266 9.91 15.17 21.40
N LYS A 267 8.63 15.56 21.52
CA LYS A 267 8.14 16.65 22.39
C LYS A 267 6.83 16.20 23.04
N ALA A 268 6.56 16.64 24.26
CA ALA A 268 5.28 16.42 24.93
C ALA A 268 4.22 17.39 24.37
N PHE A 269 3.08 16.87 23.93
CA PHE A 269 1.97 17.67 23.41
C PHE A 269 0.67 17.37 24.17
N THR A 270 -0.08 18.42 24.52
CA THR A 270 -1.41 18.32 25.13
C THR A 270 -2.54 18.23 24.09
N VAL A 271 -2.26 18.68 22.87
CA VAL A 271 -3.19 18.65 21.72
C VAL A 271 -2.50 17.92 20.57
N VAL A 272 -3.22 16.98 19.95
CA VAL A 272 -2.76 16.27 18.76
C VAL A 272 -3.41 16.91 17.54
N VAL A 273 -2.60 17.32 16.56
CA VAL A 273 -3.07 17.83 15.27
C VAL A 273 -2.83 16.77 14.21
N VAL A 274 -3.88 16.37 13.51
CA VAL A 274 -3.82 15.41 12.40
C VAL A 274 -4.11 16.13 11.09
N LEU A 275 -3.25 15.93 10.10
CA LEU A 275 -3.40 16.44 8.74
C LEU A 275 -3.41 15.25 7.78
N ALA A 276 -4.51 15.05 7.05
CA ALA A 276 -4.63 13.96 6.08
C ALA A 276 -5.67 14.29 5.01
N CYS A 277 -5.62 13.55 3.91
CA CYS A 277 -6.68 13.59 2.91
C CYS A 277 -7.85 12.70 3.35
N ARG A 278 -9.08 13.22 3.29
CA ARG A 278 -10.32 12.49 3.61
C ARG A 278 -11.22 12.42 2.38
N SER A 279 -11.58 11.21 1.99
CA SER A 279 -12.71 10.91 1.11
C SER A 279 -13.95 10.55 1.93
N HIS A 280 -15.14 10.64 1.31
CA HIS A 280 -16.38 10.22 1.98
C HIS A 280 -16.69 8.72 1.75
N GLY A 281 -16.29 8.19 0.59
CA GLY A 281 -16.36 6.76 0.26
C GLY A 281 -15.00 6.06 0.27
N SER A 282 -15.03 4.73 0.34
CA SER A 282 -13.83 3.89 0.18
C SER A 282 -13.43 3.81 -1.29
N ILE A 283 -12.20 4.17 -1.59
CA ILE A 283 -11.62 4.01 -2.93
C ILE A 283 -11.48 2.52 -3.28
N ILE A 284 -11.11 1.69 -2.30
CA ILE A 284 -11.00 0.24 -2.47
C ILE A 284 -12.41 -0.35 -2.36
N PRO A 285 -12.91 -1.07 -3.38
CA PRO A 285 -14.25 -1.64 -3.34
C PRO A 285 -14.37 -2.69 -2.22
N GLY A 286 -15.48 -2.64 -1.48
CA GLY A 286 -15.83 -3.62 -0.46
C GLY A 286 -16.60 -4.83 -1.01
N PRO A 287 -16.84 -5.87 -0.18
CA PRO A 287 -17.48 -7.12 -0.61
C PRO A 287 -18.94 -6.95 -1.06
N ASP A 288 -19.62 -5.88 -0.65
CA ASP A 288 -21.03 -5.62 -0.97
C ASP A 288 -21.25 -5.03 -2.38
N PHE A 289 -20.18 -4.66 -3.09
CA PHE A 289 -20.27 -3.98 -4.39
C PHE A 289 -19.98 -4.94 -5.55
N GLY A 290 -20.99 -5.77 -5.83
CA GLY A 290 -20.99 -6.74 -6.91
C GLY A 290 -20.70 -6.15 -8.30
N LEU A 291 -19.66 -6.70 -8.91
CA LEU A 291 -19.57 -7.11 -10.32
C LEU A 291 -19.23 -6.09 -11.41
N ASN A 292 -19.15 -4.78 -11.16
CA ASN A 292 -18.56 -3.86 -12.15
C ASN A 292 -17.64 -2.79 -11.53
N LYS A 293 -16.36 -3.14 -11.41
CA LYS A 293 -15.27 -2.29 -10.92
C LYS A 293 -15.17 -0.96 -11.67
N PHE A 294 -15.35 -1.00 -12.98
CA PHE A 294 -15.32 0.20 -13.82
C PHE A 294 -16.46 1.16 -13.44
N GLU A 295 -17.68 0.66 -13.27
CA GLU A 295 -18.80 1.48 -12.82
C GLU A 295 -18.63 2.04 -11.41
N TRP A 296 -18.04 1.27 -10.50
CA TRP A 296 -17.72 1.72 -9.14
C TRP A 296 -16.81 2.94 -9.17
N TYR A 297 -15.67 2.83 -9.86
CA TYR A 297 -14.73 3.94 -9.99
C TYR A 297 -15.32 5.12 -10.77
N SER A 298 -15.99 4.84 -11.89
CA SER A 298 -16.63 5.88 -12.70
C SER A 298 -17.67 6.67 -11.88
N LYS A 299 -18.49 6.01 -11.06
CA LYS A 299 -19.47 6.69 -10.20
C LYS A 299 -18.80 7.46 -9.06
N GLY A 300 -17.80 6.89 -8.40
CA GLY A 300 -17.15 7.52 -7.26
C GLY A 300 -16.30 8.75 -7.61
N PHE A 301 -15.71 8.79 -8.81
CA PHE A 301 -14.94 9.93 -9.32
C PHE A 301 -15.76 10.95 -10.12
N LYS A 302 -16.99 10.63 -10.53
CA LYS A 302 -17.88 11.60 -11.19
C LYS A 302 -18.28 12.71 -10.22
N HIS A 303 -17.63 13.85 -10.37
CA HIS A 303 -17.95 15.06 -9.64
C HIS A 303 -19.09 15.81 -10.35
N SER A 304 -20.34 15.68 -9.87
CA SER A 304 -21.43 16.57 -10.29
C SER A 304 -21.47 17.80 -9.39
N VAL A 305 -21.05 18.96 -9.92
CA VAL A 305 -21.14 20.27 -9.24
C VAL A 305 -22.61 20.70 -9.04
N LYS A 306 -23.56 20.06 -9.73
CA LYS A 306 -24.99 20.38 -9.65
C LYS A 306 -25.74 19.25 -8.95
N GLU A 307 -26.37 19.63 -7.84
CA GLU A 307 -27.23 18.85 -6.94
C GLU A 307 -26.52 17.77 -6.11
N ILE A 308 -26.24 18.13 -4.86
CA ILE A 308 -25.75 17.22 -3.83
C ILE A 308 -26.94 16.79 -2.99
N ASP A 309 -27.41 15.56 -3.19
CA ASP A 309 -28.15 14.84 -2.16
C ASP A 309 -27.13 14.26 -1.16
N GLU A 310 -27.43 14.21 0.14
CA GLU A 310 -26.52 13.70 1.18
C GLU A 310 -26.01 12.28 0.86
N LYS A 311 -26.84 11.49 0.17
CA LYS A 311 -26.49 10.14 -0.30
C LYS A 311 -25.40 10.11 -1.39
N SER A 312 -25.29 11.14 -2.24
CA SER A 312 -24.27 11.20 -3.29
C SER A 312 -22.90 11.61 -2.73
N GLN A 313 -22.89 12.48 -1.71
CA GLN A 313 -21.67 12.85 -0.98
C GLN A 313 -21.04 11.64 -0.29
N GLN A 314 -21.84 10.79 0.36
CA GLN A 314 -21.34 9.64 1.12
C GLN A 314 -20.62 8.58 0.24
N ARG A 315 -20.80 8.63 -1.09
CA ARG A 315 -20.20 7.69 -2.06
C ARG A 315 -19.06 8.31 -2.87
N SER A 316 -18.75 9.59 -2.66
CA SER A 316 -17.73 10.29 -3.45
C SER A 316 -16.31 9.92 -3.01
N PHE A 317 -15.43 9.67 -3.98
CA PHE A 317 -13.99 9.48 -3.78
C PHE A 317 -13.21 10.78 -3.81
N PHE A 318 -13.91 11.92 -3.85
CA PHE A 318 -13.28 13.22 -3.84
C PHE A 318 -12.61 13.45 -2.48
N SER A 319 -11.29 13.32 -2.47
CA SER A 319 -10.46 13.37 -1.27
C SER A 319 -9.89 14.77 -1.08
N ARG A 320 -9.88 15.29 0.15
CA ARG A 320 -9.50 16.69 0.45
C ARG A 320 -8.63 16.74 1.68
N ALA A 321 -7.74 17.72 1.78
CA ALA A 321 -6.95 17.89 2.98
C ALA A 321 -7.81 18.47 4.12
N TYR A 322 -7.77 17.81 5.28
CA TYR A 322 -8.43 18.23 6.50
C TYR A 322 -7.43 18.35 7.64
N GLU A 323 -7.76 19.23 8.58
CA GLU A 323 -7.14 19.35 9.89
C GLU A 323 -8.13 18.87 10.96
N TRP A 324 -7.65 17.99 11.84
CA TRP A 324 -8.34 17.66 13.09
C TRP A 324 -7.50 18.10 14.27
N ARG A 325 -8.13 18.78 15.24
CA ARG A 325 -7.53 19.13 16.53
C ARG A 325 -8.18 18.30 17.62
N LEU A 326 -7.40 17.45 18.26
CA LEU A 326 -7.87 16.53 19.29
C LEU A 326 -7.36 17.02 20.64
N ASN A 327 -8.27 17.50 21.50
CA ASN A 327 -7.94 17.91 22.86
C ASN A 327 -7.86 16.68 23.76
N MET A 328 -6.65 16.34 24.22
CA MET A 328 -6.42 15.14 25.01
C MET A 328 -6.94 15.24 26.46
N CYS A 329 -7.24 16.45 26.94
CA CYS A 329 -7.77 16.68 28.29
C CYS A 329 -9.31 16.63 28.30
N THR A 330 -9.97 17.26 27.34
CA THR A 330 -11.44 17.34 27.29
C THR A 330 -12.07 16.25 26.44
N GLY A 331 -11.32 15.67 25.51
CA GLY A 331 -11.83 14.74 24.50
C GLY A 331 -12.54 15.42 23.33
N GLU A 332 -12.61 16.75 23.30
CA GLU A 332 -13.21 17.50 22.20
C GLU A 332 -12.37 17.41 20.93
N VAL A 333 -13.05 17.39 19.77
CA VAL A 333 -12.44 17.33 18.44
C VAL A 333 -13.01 18.43 17.56
N GLU A 334 -12.13 19.20 16.95
CA GLU A 334 -12.49 20.18 15.92
C GLU A 334 -11.99 19.70 14.55
N GLU A 335 -12.80 19.85 13.50
CA GLU A 335 -12.45 19.51 12.12
C GLU A 335 -12.49 20.77 11.24
N ARG A 336 -11.52 20.92 10.34
CA ARG A 336 -11.44 22.02 9.37
C ARG A 336 -10.96 21.54 8.00
N ASN A 337 -11.70 21.86 6.94
CA ASN A 337 -11.25 21.64 5.55
C ASN A 337 -10.20 22.71 5.17
N LEU A 338 -9.06 22.29 4.61
CA LEU A 338 -7.94 23.18 4.26
C LEU A 338 -7.89 23.59 2.79
N THR A 339 -8.49 22.81 1.88
CA THR A 339 -8.31 22.93 0.43
C THR A 339 -9.57 23.36 -0.32
N GLY A 340 -10.72 23.43 0.35
CA GLY A 340 -12.01 23.68 -0.29
C GLY A 340 -12.49 22.48 -1.12
N THR A 341 -13.21 22.75 -2.22
CA THR A 341 -13.87 21.73 -3.05
C THR A 341 -13.42 21.71 -4.51
N GLU A 342 -12.39 22.50 -4.86
CA GLU A 342 -11.95 22.68 -6.25
C GLU A 342 -11.12 21.50 -6.76
N TYR A 343 -10.25 20.95 -5.90
CA TYR A 343 -9.33 19.89 -6.26
C TYR A 343 -9.51 18.67 -5.35
N SER A 344 -9.51 17.48 -5.95
CA SER A 344 -9.34 16.22 -5.22
C SER A 344 -7.86 15.92 -5.11
N MET A 345 -7.39 15.48 -3.94
CA MET A 345 -5.96 15.37 -3.65
C MET A 345 -5.65 14.13 -2.80
N ASP A 346 -4.50 13.51 -3.02
CA ASP A 346 -4.02 12.35 -2.27
C ASP A 346 -2.49 12.41 -2.05
N PHE A 347 -1.95 11.42 -1.37
CA PHE A 347 -0.52 11.28 -1.04
C PHE A 347 0.08 12.54 -0.39
N PRO A 348 -0.43 12.95 0.79
CA PRO A 348 0.13 14.09 1.50
C PRO A 348 1.56 13.80 1.99
N MET A 349 2.46 14.72 1.68
CA MET A 349 3.88 14.70 2.06
C MET A 349 4.23 16.03 2.74
N MET A 350 5.21 15.98 3.63
CA MET A 350 5.71 17.18 4.32
C MET A 350 7.23 17.05 4.52
N ASN A 351 7.88 18.15 4.91
CA ASN A 351 9.28 18.10 5.29
C ASN A 351 9.44 17.26 6.56
N GLU A 352 10.20 16.16 6.45
CA GLU A 352 10.35 15.16 7.52
C GLU A 352 10.95 15.73 8.80
N LYS A 353 11.75 16.80 8.72
CA LYS A 353 12.31 17.49 9.90
C LYS A 353 11.24 18.08 10.81
N PHE A 354 10.01 18.25 10.30
CA PHE A 354 8.87 18.80 11.03
C PHE A 354 7.83 17.75 11.38
N VAL A 355 8.10 16.46 11.19
CA VAL A 355 7.16 15.40 11.60
C VAL A 355 6.96 15.46 13.12
N GLY A 356 5.69 15.55 13.53
CA GLY A 356 5.32 15.74 14.94
C GLY A 356 5.57 17.16 15.46
N LEU A 357 5.96 18.11 14.61
CA LEU A 357 6.11 19.52 14.95
C LEU A 357 5.11 20.38 14.18
N GLU A 358 4.90 21.60 14.69
CA GLU A 358 4.17 22.61 13.96
C GLU A 358 4.85 22.90 12.61
N ASN A 359 4.06 22.91 11.55
CA ASN A 359 4.51 23.12 10.20
C ASN A 359 3.48 23.96 9.43
N LYS A 360 3.96 24.62 8.36
CA LYS A 360 3.15 25.51 7.52
C LYS A 360 2.92 24.99 6.12
N PHE A 361 3.62 23.94 5.71
CA PHE A 361 3.64 23.51 4.32
C PHE A 361 3.45 22.00 4.22
N GLY A 362 2.49 21.62 3.36
CA GLY A 362 2.29 20.26 2.89
C GLY A 362 2.25 20.23 1.36
N TYR A 363 2.61 19.08 0.81
CA TYR A 363 2.57 18.77 -0.62
C TYR A 363 1.64 17.60 -0.85
N THR A 364 0.91 17.60 -1.95
CA THR A 364 -0.04 16.54 -2.28
C THR A 364 -0.15 16.40 -3.80
N GLN A 365 -0.50 15.21 -4.26
CA GLN A 365 -0.83 14.96 -5.67
C GLN A 365 -2.29 15.28 -5.93
N VAL A 366 -2.55 16.01 -7.02
CA VAL A 366 -3.92 16.31 -7.47
C VAL A 366 -4.44 15.13 -8.30
N VAL A 367 -5.58 14.60 -7.90
CA VAL A 367 -6.28 13.53 -8.62
C VAL A 367 -6.96 14.13 -9.86
N ASP A 368 -6.69 13.57 -11.03
CA ASP A 368 -7.49 13.86 -12.22
C ASP A 368 -8.79 13.06 -12.14
N SER A 369 -9.83 13.69 -11.59
CA SER A 369 -11.13 13.02 -11.38
C SER A 369 -11.79 12.62 -12.70
N ASN A 370 -11.56 13.36 -13.79
CA ASN A 370 -12.17 13.05 -15.07
C ASN A 370 -11.46 11.85 -15.72
N ALA A 371 -10.13 11.88 -15.80
CA ALA A 371 -9.37 10.73 -16.30
C ALA A 371 -9.58 9.50 -15.41
N SER A 372 -9.68 9.68 -14.09
CA SER A 372 -9.96 8.57 -13.16
C SER A 372 -11.34 7.94 -13.38
N SER A 373 -12.35 8.77 -13.60
CA SER A 373 -13.71 8.30 -13.93
C SER A 373 -13.78 7.57 -15.27
N ILE A 374 -13.04 8.04 -16.29
CA ILE A 374 -13.02 7.46 -17.64
C ILE A 374 -12.21 6.16 -17.67
N SER A 375 -11.10 6.10 -16.95
CA SER A 375 -10.24 4.91 -16.89
C SER A 375 -10.75 3.84 -15.92
N GLY A 376 -11.54 4.24 -14.92
CA GLY A 376 -11.94 3.35 -13.83
C GLY A 376 -10.75 2.96 -12.93
N LEU A 377 -9.72 3.81 -12.83
CA LEU A 377 -8.57 3.70 -11.93
C LEU A 377 -8.15 5.10 -11.46
N LEU A 378 -7.35 5.19 -10.39
CA LEU A 378 -6.85 6.47 -9.89
C LEU A 378 -5.73 7.03 -10.77
N LEU A 379 -6.00 8.15 -11.41
CA LEU A 379 -5.05 8.91 -12.21
C LEU A 379 -4.81 10.29 -11.57
N TYR A 380 -3.59 10.78 -11.72
CA TYR A 380 -3.11 12.03 -11.13
C TYR A 380 -2.61 12.95 -12.23
N ASN A 381 -2.77 14.27 -12.02
CA ASN A 381 -2.29 15.32 -12.92
C ASN A 381 -0.79 15.59 -12.76
#